data_AF-A0A850HSB5-F1
#
_entry.id   AF-A0A850HSB5-F1
#
_cell.length_a   1.000
_cell.length_b   1.000
_cell.length_c   1.000
_cell.angle_alpha   90.00
_cell.angle_beta   90.00
_cell.angle_gamma   90.00
#
_symmetry.space_group_name_H-M   'P 1'
#
loop_
_entity.id
_entity.type
_entity.pdbx_description
1 polymer ?
#
loop_
_entity_poly.entity_id
_entity_poly.type
_entity_poly.pdbx_seq_one_letter_code
_entity_poly.pdbx_strand_id
1 'polypeptide(L)'
;MAAAIDWLDAYRSRDLDTLMSLFGDEAILECTCCVSETVVGKEPLRAFWPERFKDCGASIEVHDLVPESDGASISYIARDELLMATLKLAPDGKIAFMRWGRPPMPSEKRLDTPIDEEFPFFVLERIDGIYRDLLSPFGSLNEALSNVKNSPPGEYAILHLGEIVWPQR
;
A
#
# COMPACT_ATOMS: atom_id res chain seq x y z
N MET A 1 -4.95 9.05 -16.31
CA MET A 1 -3.58 8.79 -16.82
C MET A 1 -2.68 10.01 -16.73
N ALA A 2 -3.07 11.19 -17.29
CA ALA A 2 -2.29 12.44 -17.17
C ALA A 2 -1.90 12.77 -15.71
N ALA A 3 -2.86 12.74 -14.79
CA ALA A 3 -2.63 13.02 -13.37
C ALA A 3 -1.56 12.14 -12.68
N ALA A 4 -1.33 10.91 -13.16
CA ALA A 4 -0.30 10.02 -12.60
C ALA A 4 1.11 10.45 -13.05
N ILE A 5 1.26 10.82 -14.32
CA ILE A 5 2.50 11.36 -14.88
C ILE A 5 2.76 12.75 -14.27
N ASP A 6 1.74 13.60 -14.23
CA ASP A 6 1.83 14.94 -13.63
C ASP A 6 2.20 14.86 -12.14
N TRP A 7 1.67 13.87 -11.41
CA TRP A 7 2.05 13.60 -10.02
C TRP A 7 3.52 13.23 -9.90
N LEU A 8 4.01 12.33 -10.76
CA LEU A 8 5.41 11.91 -10.75
C LEU A 8 6.36 13.07 -11.07
N ASP A 9 6.00 13.91 -12.03
CA ASP A 9 6.80 15.07 -12.42
C ASP A 9 6.81 16.16 -11.34
N ALA A 10 5.66 16.44 -10.71
CA ALA A 10 5.57 17.33 -9.55
C ALA A 10 6.38 16.79 -8.36
N TYR A 11 6.32 15.49 -8.11
CA TYR A 11 7.08 14.83 -7.05
C TYR A 11 8.60 14.91 -7.30
N ARG A 12 9.05 14.67 -8.54
CA ARG A 12 10.46 14.79 -8.96
C ARG A 12 11.01 16.20 -8.85
N SER A 13 10.22 17.19 -9.25
CA SER A 13 10.59 18.61 -9.19
C SER A 13 10.46 19.21 -7.80
N ARG A 14 9.90 18.46 -6.83
CA ARG A 14 9.56 18.94 -5.48
C ARG A 14 8.62 20.14 -5.53
N ASP A 15 7.77 20.20 -6.56
CA ASP A 15 6.80 21.27 -6.76
C ASP A 15 5.54 20.98 -5.93
N LEU A 16 5.52 21.53 -4.72
CA LEU A 16 4.39 21.35 -3.80
C LEU A 16 3.09 21.94 -4.35
N ASP A 17 3.14 23.06 -5.07
CA ASP A 17 1.93 23.74 -5.53
C ASP A 17 1.28 22.98 -6.67
N THR A 18 2.08 22.53 -7.64
CA THR A 18 1.59 21.62 -8.70
C THR A 18 1.10 20.31 -8.10
N LEU A 19 1.84 19.70 -7.17
CA LEU A 19 1.42 18.47 -6.49
C LEU A 19 0.05 18.64 -5.80
N MET A 20 -0.15 19.72 -5.05
CA MET A 20 -1.43 20.02 -4.37
C MET A 20 -2.56 20.37 -5.33
N SER A 21 -2.27 20.85 -6.54
CA SER A 21 -3.29 21.10 -7.56
C SER A 21 -3.93 19.81 -8.10
N LEU A 22 -3.19 18.69 -8.05
CA LEU A 22 -3.63 17.38 -8.52
C LEU A 22 -4.56 16.67 -7.55
N PHE A 23 -4.50 16.99 -6.26
CA PHE A 23 -5.37 16.40 -5.24
C PHE A 23 -6.72 17.11 -5.17
N GLY A 24 -7.78 16.31 -4.97
CA GLY A 24 -9.09 16.79 -4.54
C GLY A 24 -9.03 17.40 -3.14
N ASP A 25 -10.01 18.24 -2.79
CA ASP A 25 -9.97 18.97 -1.52
C ASP A 25 -10.12 18.03 -0.30
N GLU A 26 -10.85 16.93 -0.46
CA GLU A 26 -11.06 15.85 0.51
C GLU A 26 -10.21 14.60 0.22
N ALA A 27 -9.11 14.75 -0.51
CA ALA A 27 -8.30 13.60 -0.90
C ALA A 27 -7.68 12.87 0.29
N ILE A 28 -7.55 11.55 0.17
CA ILE A 28 -6.98 10.68 1.21
C ILE A 28 -5.62 10.16 0.73
N LEU A 29 -4.62 10.19 1.61
CA LEU A 29 -3.32 9.55 1.40
C LEU A 29 -3.06 8.51 2.50
N GLU A 30 -2.71 7.30 2.11
CA GLU A 30 -2.19 6.25 2.98
C GLU A 30 -0.68 6.09 2.74
N CYS A 31 0.16 6.34 3.76
CA CYS A 31 1.59 6.04 3.72
C CYS A 31 1.86 4.64 4.27
N THR A 32 2.60 3.81 3.52
CA THR A 32 3.04 2.45 3.93
C THR A 32 4.55 2.37 4.16
N CYS A 33 5.17 3.52 4.41
CA CYS A 33 6.61 3.72 4.29
C CYS A 33 7.40 3.11 5.46
N CYS A 34 6.85 3.18 6.69
CA CYS A 34 7.39 2.59 7.93
C CYS A 34 6.30 2.38 8.99
N VAL A 35 5.44 3.38 9.18
CA VAL A 35 4.24 3.35 10.02
C VAL A 35 3.07 3.69 9.11
N SER A 36 2.00 2.90 9.17
CA SER A 36 0.78 3.21 8.42
C SER A 36 0.17 4.50 8.94
N GLU A 37 0.21 5.54 8.12
CA GLU A 37 -0.35 6.86 8.42
C GLU A 37 -1.41 7.21 7.37
N THR A 38 -2.54 7.73 7.81
CA THR A 38 -3.61 8.21 6.94
C THR A 38 -3.77 9.72 7.08
N VAL A 39 -3.64 10.42 5.96
CA VAL A 39 -3.76 11.87 5.87
C VAL A 39 -4.99 12.20 5.04
N VAL A 40 -5.86 13.08 5.56
CA VAL A 40 -7.12 13.43 4.90
C VAL A 40 -7.18 14.94 4.68
N GLY A 41 -7.48 15.33 3.46
CA GLY A 41 -7.69 16.71 3.08
C GLY A 41 -6.42 17.47 2.72
N LYS A 42 -6.60 18.58 2.00
CA LYS A 42 -5.52 19.32 1.34
C LYS A 42 -4.51 19.97 2.28
N GLU A 43 -4.97 20.53 3.40
CA GLU A 43 -4.08 21.20 4.37
C GLU A 43 -3.13 20.20 5.06
N PRO A 44 -3.59 19.05 5.61
CA PRO A 44 -2.70 18.01 6.12
C PRO A 44 -1.76 17.43 5.04
N LEU A 45 -2.24 17.22 3.81
CA LEU A 45 -1.38 16.79 2.69
C LEU A 45 -0.26 17.80 2.41
N ARG A 46 -0.57 19.10 2.42
CA ARG A 46 0.43 20.16 2.22
C ARG A 46 1.51 20.17 3.31
N ALA A 47 1.17 19.78 4.54
CA ALA A 47 2.11 19.61 5.63
C ALA A 47 2.92 18.29 5.56
N PHE A 48 2.34 17.24 4.97
CA PHE A 48 2.96 15.91 4.84
C PHE A 48 4.14 15.87 3.86
N TRP A 49 3.98 16.46 2.66
CA TRP A 49 4.96 16.32 1.58
C TRP A 49 6.35 16.95 1.78
N PRO A 50 6.51 18.13 2.43
CA PRO A 50 7.81 18.77 2.59
C PRO A 50 8.87 17.90 3.28
N GLU A 51 8.46 17.04 4.22
CA GLU A 51 9.39 16.08 4.83
C GLU A 51 9.79 14.98 3.86
N ARG A 52 8.84 14.48 3.05
CA ARG A 52 9.07 13.35 2.13
C ARG A 52 9.83 13.77 0.87
N PHE A 53 9.80 15.06 0.51
CA PHE A 53 10.73 15.60 -0.51
C PHE A 53 12.19 15.55 -0.08
N LYS A 54 12.47 15.58 1.23
CA LYS A 54 13.83 15.32 1.73
C LYS A 54 14.20 13.85 1.52
N ASP A 55 13.21 12.96 1.50
CA ASP A 55 13.37 11.53 1.27
C ASP A 55 13.67 11.14 -0.19
N CYS A 56 13.45 12.04 -1.14
CA CYS A 56 13.98 11.89 -2.49
C CYS A 56 15.49 12.16 -2.53
N GLY A 57 16.28 11.09 -2.62
CA GLY A 57 17.63 11.14 -3.20
C GLY A 57 17.59 11.69 -4.65
N ALA A 58 18.76 12.06 -5.19
CA ALA A 58 18.89 12.88 -6.41
C ALA A 58 18.35 12.24 -7.72
N SER A 59 17.93 10.98 -7.72
CA SER A 59 17.36 10.32 -8.90
C SER A 59 16.16 9.45 -8.52
N ILE A 60 15.05 9.63 -9.25
CA ILE A 60 13.87 8.76 -9.25
C ILE A 60 13.84 8.03 -10.59
N GLU A 61 14.10 6.74 -10.56
CA GLU A 61 14.02 5.88 -11.75
C GLU A 61 12.66 5.20 -11.80
N VAL A 62 11.87 5.42 -12.85
CA VAL A 62 10.58 4.73 -13.01
C VAL A 62 10.87 3.28 -13.34
N HIS A 63 10.26 2.37 -12.58
CA HIS A 63 10.33 0.95 -12.84
C HIS A 63 9.17 0.50 -13.73
N ASP A 64 7.94 0.88 -13.37
CA ASP A 64 6.74 0.56 -14.13
C ASP A 64 5.62 1.59 -13.92
N LEU A 65 4.72 1.73 -14.90
CA LEU A 65 3.50 2.53 -14.81
C LEU A 65 2.36 1.72 -15.43
N VAL A 66 1.42 1.31 -14.57
CA VAL A 66 0.30 0.44 -14.94
C VAL A 66 -1.00 1.26 -14.88
N PRO A 67 -1.69 1.45 -16.01
CA PRO A 67 -3.05 1.97 -16.03
C PRO A 67 -4.04 1.08 -15.28
N GLU A 68 -4.95 1.68 -14.53
CA GLU A 68 -6.07 0.98 -13.89
C GLU A 68 -7.41 1.60 -14.31
N SER A 69 -8.53 0.91 -14.07
CA SER A 69 -9.86 1.36 -14.49
C SER A 69 -10.30 2.65 -13.78
N ASP A 70 -9.85 2.88 -12.54
CA ASP A 70 -10.14 4.07 -11.73
C ASP A 70 -8.89 4.94 -11.46
N GLY A 71 -7.77 4.70 -12.15
CA GLY A 71 -6.55 5.48 -11.94
C GLY A 71 -5.28 4.90 -12.54
N ALA A 72 -4.23 4.77 -11.73
CA ALA A 72 -2.95 4.20 -12.14
C ALA A 72 -2.09 3.80 -10.94
N SER A 73 -1.21 2.83 -11.14
CA SER A 73 -0.13 2.49 -10.22
C SER A 73 1.22 2.81 -10.85
N ILE A 74 2.11 3.44 -10.08
CA ILE A 74 3.47 3.78 -10.50
C ILE A 74 4.43 3.10 -9.52
N SER A 75 5.39 2.35 -10.04
CA SER A 75 6.52 1.84 -9.26
C SER A 75 7.81 2.54 -9.69
N TYR A 76 8.63 2.91 -8.72
CA TYR A 76 9.86 3.65 -8.97
C TYR A 76 10.89 3.39 -7.87
N ILE A 77 12.16 3.54 -8.21
CA ILE A 77 13.27 3.39 -7.26
C ILE A 77 13.66 4.78 -6.75
N ALA A 78 13.72 4.91 -5.42
CA ALA A 78 14.28 6.08 -4.74
C ALA A 78 15.13 5.61 -3.56
N ARG A 79 16.34 6.16 -3.42
CA ARG A 79 17.32 5.77 -2.37
C ARG A 79 17.54 4.25 -2.29
N ASP A 80 17.67 3.60 -3.44
CA ASP A 80 17.85 2.14 -3.57
C ASP A 80 16.67 1.29 -3.02
N GLU A 81 15.52 1.92 -2.74
CA GLU A 81 14.27 1.23 -2.37
C GLU A 81 13.23 1.33 -3.49
N LEU A 82 12.53 0.23 -3.74
CA LEU A 82 11.35 0.22 -4.60
C LEU A 82 10.17 0.82 -3.83
N LEU A 83 9.57 1.85 -4.40
CA LEU A 83 8.36 2.51 -3.91
C LEU A 83 7.23 2.37 -4.93
N MET A 84 6.01 2.45 -4.42
CA MET A 84 4.79 2.41 -5.20
C MET A 84 3.87 3.57 -4.83
N ALA A 85 3.23 4.13 -5.85
CA ALA A 85 2.16 5.12 -5.75
C ALA A 85 0.96 4.61 -6.52
N THR A 86 -0.10 4.20 -5.81
CA THR A 86 -1.38 3.83 -6.41
C THR A 86 -2.34 4.99 -6.25
N LEU A 87 -2.84 5.53 -7.36
CA LEU A 87 -3.68 6.70 -7.43
C LEU A 87 -5.06 6.32 -7.93
N LYS A 88 -6.10 6.80 -7.26
CA LYS A 88 -7.48 6.73 -7.73
C LYS A 88 -8.02 8.11 -8.03
N LEU A 89 -8.59 8.27 -9.21
CA LEU A 89 -9.06 9.54 -9.73
C LEU A 89 -10.56 9.68 -9.54
N ALA A 90 -10.99 10.87 -9.13
CA ALA A 90 -12.39 11.28 -9.17
C ALA A 90 -12.82 11.60 -10.61
N PRO A 91 -14.14 11.72 -10.88
CA PRO A 91 -14.65 12.07 -12.22
C PRO A 91 -14.13 13.40 -12.78
N ASP A 92 -13.67 14.32 -11.92
CA ASP A 92 -13.06 15.60 -12.31
C ASP A 92 -11.57 15.47 -12.68
N GLY A 93 -11.02 14.26 -12.62
CA GLY A 93 -9.62 13.96 -12.95
C GLY A 93 -8.63 14.20 -11.82
N LYS A 94 -9.07 14.66 -10.65
CA LYS A 94 -8.20 14.86 -9.48
C LYS A 94 -7.99 13.56 -8.72
N ILE A 95 -6.88 13.47 -8.00
CA ILE A 95 -6.56 12.36 -7.10
C ILE A 95 -7.50 12.46 -5.90
N ALA A 96 -8.39 11.49 -5.75
CA ALA A 96 -9.28 11.35 -4.60
C ALA A 96 -8.68 10.45 -3.52
N PHE A 97 -7.89 9.45 -3.93
CA PHE A 97 -7.20 8.55 -3.01
C PHE A 97 -5.81 8.22 -3.55
N MET A 98 -4.84 8.13 -2.65
CA MET A 98 -3.49 7.71 -2.94
C MET A 98 -2.98 6.75 -1.87
N ARG A 99 -2.39 5.63 -2.27
CA ARG A 99 -1.52 4.83 -1.42
C ARG A 99 -0.08 5.02 -1.87
N TRP A 100 0.80 5.39 -0.94
CA TRP A 100 2.18 5.77 -1.23
C TRP A 100 3.13 5.13 -0.23
N GLY A 101 4.22 4.54 -0.70
CA GLY A 101 5.22 3.98 0.19
C GLY A 101 5.82 2.74 -0.43
N ARG A 102 6.18 1.76 0.38
CA ARG A 102 6.68 0.49 -0.15
C ARG A 102 5.53 -0.23 -0.86
N PRO A 103 5.78 -0.85 -2.02
CA PRO A 103 4.79 -1.72 -2.63
C PRO A 103 4.38 -2.76 -1.57
N PRO A 104 3.08 -3.14 -1.53
CA PRO A 104 2.72 -4.33 -0.79
C PRO A 104 3.61 -5.48 -1.29
N MET A 105 4.11 -6.33 -0.39
CA MET A 105 4.64 -7.63 -0.82
C MET A 105 3.53 -8.28 -1.68
N PRO A 106 3.84 -8.94 -2.80
CA PRO A 106 2.82 -9.46 -3.71
C PRO A 106 1.90 -10.40 -2.90
N SER A 107 0.61 -10.13 -2.70
CA SER A 107 -0.36 -9.20 -3.31
C SER A 107 -1.35 -8.69 -2.23
N GLU A 108 -2.37 -7.89 -2.54
CA GLU A 108 -3.49 -7.58 -1.61
C GLU A 108 -4.71 -7.36 -2.51
N LYS A 109 -5.75 -8.20 -2.42
CA LYS A 109 -7.03 -8.07 -3.15
C LYS A 109 -8.17 -8.16 -2.15
N ARG A 110 -8.98 -7.11 -2.03
CA ARG A 110 -10.09 -6.95 -1.08
C ARG A 110 -11.09 -8.13 -1.04
N LEU A 111 -11.27 -8.64 0.18
CA LEU A 111 -12.32 -9.40 0.88
C LEU A 111 -13.68 -9.75 0.19
N ASP A 112 -14.17 -8.96 -0.75
CA ASP A 112 -15.46 -9.13 -1.44
C ASP A 112 -15.33 -9.76 -2.83
N THR A 113 -14.09 -10.02 -3.26
CA THR A 113 -13.79 -10.88 -4.40
C THR A 113 -13.88 -12.34 -3.96
N PRO A 114 -14.48 -13.26 -4.74
CA PRO A 114 -14.35 -14.70 -4.48
C PRO A 114 -12.87 -15.03 -4.27
N ILE A 115 -12.53 -15.54 -3.09
CA ILE A 115 -11.16 -15.96 -2.79
C ILE A 115 -10.93 -17.23 -3.62
N ASP A 116 -10.03 -17.13 -4.60
CA ASP A 116 -9.54 -18.30 -5.34
C ASP A 116 -8.84 -19.21 -4.33
N GLU A 117 -9.15 -20.51 -4.35
CA GLU A 117 -8.50 -21.53 -3.50
C GLU A 117 -7.04 -21.79 -3.94
N GLU A 118 -6.38 -20.84 -4.60
CA GLU A 118 -5.00 -20.96 -5.06
C GLU A 118 -4.01 -20.65 -3.93
N PHE A 119 -3.18 -21.66 -3.65
CA PHE A 119 -1.99 -21.65 -2.82
C PHE A 119 -1.10 -20.40 -3.01
N PRO A 120 -0.42 -19.86 -1.97
CA PRO A 120 -0.25 -20.38 -0.59
C PRO A 120 -0.93 -19.59 0.55
N PHE A 121 -1.02 -20.22 1.74
CA PHE A 121 -1.42 -19.60 3.02
C PHE A 121 -0.25 -19.60 4.02
N PHE A 122 0.03 -18.52 4.73
CA PHE A 122 1.09 -18.46 5.75
C PHE A 122 0.50 -18.17 7.13
N VAL A 123 1.10 -18.71 8.19
CA VAL A 123 0.73 -18.36 9.57
C VAL A 123 1.78 -17.40 10.10
N LEU A 124 1.33 -16.22 10.52
CA LEU A 124 2.14 -15.23 11.21
C LEU A 124 1.99 -15.39 12.72
N GLU A 125 3.09 -15.39 13.45
CA GLU A 125 3.14 -15.40 14.91
C GLU A 125 3.48 -14.01 15.45
N ARG A 126 2.81 -13.58 16.51
CA ARG A 126 3.06 -12.32 17.18
C ARG A 126 4.19 -12.50 18.20
N ILE A 127 5.36 -11.95 17.89
CA ILE A 127 6.53 -11.96 18.79
C ILE A 127 6.86 -10.51 19.15
N ASP A 128 6.89 -10.20 20.44
CA ASP A 128 7.15 -8.85 20.96
C ASP A 128 6.24 -7.76 20.36
N GLY A 129 4.99 -8.13 20.06
CA GLY A 129 4.00 -7.23 19.47
C GLY A 129 4.07 -7.09 17.95
N ILE A 130 4.98 -7.79 17.27
CA ILE A 130 5.19 -7.75 15.82
C ILE A 130 4.87 -9.12 15.21
N TYR A 131 4.09 -9.15 14.13
CA TYR A 131 3.78 -10.38 13.42
C TYR A 131 4.94 -10.80 12.51
N ARG A 132 5.41 -12.04 12.63
CA ARG A 132 6.50 -12.62 11.84
C ARG A 132 6.03 -13.91 11.16
N ASP A 133 6.51 -14.13 9.94
CA ASP A 133 6.14 -15.29 9.13
C ASP A 133 6.74 -16.60 9.67
N LEU A 134 5.91 -17.61 9.88
CA LEU A 134 6.35 -18.98 10.09
C LEU A 134 6.60 -19.59 8.71
N LEU A 135 7.88 -19.74 8.37
CA LEU A 135 8.52 -20.03 7.08
C LEU A 135 8.03 -21.23 6.23
N SER A 136 6.75 -21.63 6.28
CA SER A 136 6.17 -22.68 5.44
C SER A 136 4.74 -22.36 5.00
N PRO A 137 4.46 -22.31 3.69
CA PRO A 137 3.11 -22.14 3.17
C PRO A 137 2.24 -23.40 3.33
N PHE A 138 0.98 -23.22 3.72
CA PHE A 138 -0.08 -24.23 3.79
C PHE A 138 -0.87 -24.32 2.49
N GLY A 139 -1.40 -25.52 2.22
CA GLY A 139 -2.16 -25.87 1.02
C GLY A 139 -3.55 -25.25 0.95
N SER A 140 -4.14 -24.93 2.10
CA SER A 140 -5.50 -24.40 2.20
C SER A 140 -5.72 -23.55 3.45
N LEU A 141 -6.75 -22.70 3.43
CA LEU A 141 -7.16 -21.90 4.59
C LEU A 141 -7.55 -22.78 5.78
N ASN A 142 -8.25 -23.89 5.55
CA ASN A 142 -8.66 -24.82 6.61
C ASN A 142 -7.47 -25.47 7.31
N GLU A 143 -6.40 -25.78 6.55
CA GLU A 143 -5.16 -26.34 7.09
C GLU A 143 -4.42 -25.30 7.95
N ALA A 144 -4.31 -24.06 7.47
CA ALA A 144 -3.73 -22.95 8.23
C ALA A 144 -4.52 -22.65 9.52
N LEU A 145 -5.85 -22.55 9.43
CA LEU A 145 -6.74 -22.32 10.58
C LEU A 145 -6.65 -23.45 11.61
N SER A 146 -6.54 -24.71 11.17
CA SER A 146 -6.42 -25.85 12.07
C SER A 146 -5.13 -25.82 12.90
N ASN A 147 -4.06 -25.21 12.38
CA ASN A 147 -2.78 -25.06 13.10
C ASN A 147 -2.84 -24.00 14.20
N VAL A 148 -3.70 -22.99 14.08
CA VAL A 148 -3.82 -21.88 15.05
C VAL A 148 -5.11 -21.92 15.88
N LYS A 149 -5.96 -22.92 15.66
CA LYS A 149 -7.30 -23.04 16.27
C LYS A 149 -7.30 -23.06 17.81
N ASN A 150 -6.22 -23.55 18.42
CA ASN A 150 -6.08 -23.62 19.88
C ASN A 150 -5.25 -22.48 20.47
N SER A 151 -4.82 -21.53 19.64
CA SER A 151 -3.98 -20.41 20.06
C SER A 151 -4.80 -19.25 20.62
N PRO A 152 -4.24 -18.45 21.54
CA PRO A 152 -4.94 -17.29 22.09
C PRO A 152 -5.26 -16.24 21.00
N PRO A 153 -6.38 -15.51 21.12
CA PRO A 153 -6.72 -14.46 20.16
C PRO A 153 -5.63 -13.40 20.05
N GLY A 154 -5.26 -13.05 18.82
CA GLY A 154 -4.25 -12.02 18.55
C GLY A 154 -2.80 -12.47 18.67
N GLU A 155 -2.52 -13.73 19.05
CA GLU A 155 -1.17 -14.31 19.01
C GLU A 155 -0.78 -14.75 17.59
N TYR A 156 -1.75 -15.09 16.74
CA TYR A 156 -1.49 -15.53 15.37
C TYR A 156 -2.42 -14.85 14.38
N ALA A 157 -1.93 -14.69 13.17
CA ALA A 157 -2.64 -14.20 12.00
C ALA A 157 -2.35 -15.12 10.82
N ILE A 158 -3.22 -15.19 9.83
CA ILE A 158 -2.97 -15.93 8.60
C ILE A 158 -2.76 -14.91 7.49
N LEU A 159 -1.66 -15.00 6.75
CA LEU A 159 -1.39 -14.19 5.58
C LEU A 159 -1.70 -15.00 4.33
N HIS A 160 -2.61 -14.54 3.49
CA HIS A 160 -2.96 -15.22 2.25
C HIS A 160 -3.06 -14.21 1.11
N LEU A 161 -2.26 -14.41 0.06
CA LEU A 161 -2.18 -13.48 -1.07
C LEU A 161 -2.07 -12.01 -0.62
N GLY A 162 -1.31 -11.82 0.48
CA GLY A 162 -1.02 -10.61 1.27
C GLY A 162 -2.18 -9.91 1.98
N GLU A 163 -3.31 -10.58 2.16
CA GLU A 163 -4.34 -10.21 3.14
C GLU A 163 -4.10 -10.88 4.50
N ILE A 164 -4.40 -10.17 5.61
CA ILE A 164 -4.40 -10.73 6.96
C ILE A 164 -5.80 -11.26 7.32
N VAL A 165 -5.90 -12.57 7.45
CA VAL A 165 -7.06 -13.30 7.98
C VAL A 165 -6.85 -13.57 9.46
N TRP A 166 -7.73 -12.99 10.29
CA TRP A 166 -7.73 -13.25 11.72
C TRP A 166 -8.48 -14.55 12.03
N PRO A 167 -7.89 -15.49 12.78
CA PRO A 167 -8.59 -16.67 13.25
C PRO A 167 -9.78 -16.22 14.12
N GLN A 168 -11.00 -16.44 13.63
CA GLN A 168 -12.21 -16.23 14.45
C GLN A 168 -12.29 -17.32 15.52
N ARG A 169 -12.94 -17.01 16.64
CA ARG A 169 -13.26 -18.01 17.68
C ARG A 169 -14.21 -19.08 17.18
#